data_AF-A0A0K0G0F0-F1
#
_entry.id   AF-A0A0K0G0F0-F1
#
_cell.length_a   1.000
_cell.length_b   1.000
_cell.length_c   1.000
_cell.angle_alpha   90.00
_cell.angle_beta   90.00
_cell.angle_gamma   90.00
#
_symmetry.space_group_name_H-M   'P 1'
#
loop_
_entity.id
_entity.type
_entity.pdbx_description
1 polymer ?
#
loop_
_entity_poly.entity_id
_entity_poly.type
_entity_poly.pdbx_seq_one_letter_code
_entity_poly.pdbx_strand_id
1 'polypeptide(L)'
;MSKVILKQLKDTLIKQYEAIEHLTVLSTIKASSQSSIVKSYFSKDYMSIVRTMLQYRYREKYKHGYDYIDGIGLLVLDKFLKEMDNSELFLDATTTLLKEVPLKKNTETQLSYLLFLNNLQVLCENKNITEDQKDEIMNSLWHRVNSENISPNLFLNTRIHSREDLETARKIAYDIIKDDDSTPFWNFQQRYAKDLQLVKNLQSPVMESKFLPSEDKAINSKEKFMELFKEQLSNEYKPYFKVHNISRDSKECLTAEKVVENLDWLSKIKEIYTERQKKLGDKEVLSILSLFKPDEIALIIYNEALRMLTIGQNMINYSTFENNVTRSIIQYVQKYFIKDILKHDDEVCFYY
;
A
#
# COMPACT_ATOMS: atom_id res chain seq x y z
N MET A 1 21.03 28.23 -38.90
CA MET A 1 21.11 27.23 -37.79
C MET A 1 20.16 27.54 -36.62
N SER A 2 19.90 28.79 -36.23
CA SER A 2 19.07 29.13 -35.04
C SER A 2 17.58 28.73 -35.12
N LYS A 3 16.93 28.85 -36.29
CA LYS A 3 15.49 28.54 -36.44
C LYS A 3 15.14 27.04 -36.32
N VAL A 4 16.04 26.15 -36.73
CA VAL A 4 15.81 24.69 -36.66
C VAL A 4 15.91 24.20 -35.22
N ILE A 5 16.90 24.71 -34.47
CA ILE A 5 17.08 24.41 -33.04
C ILE A 5 15.88 24.92 -32.23
N LEU A 6 15.40 26.15 -32.49
CA LEU A 6 14.21 26.70 -31.83
C LEU A 6 12.94 25.89 -32.10
N LYS A 7 12.76 25.39 -33.33
CA LYS A 7 11.61 24.56 -33.69
C LYS A 7 11.66 23.18 -33.01
N GLN A 8 12.82 22.52 -33.02
CA GLN A 8 13.01 21.24 -32.33
C GLN A 8 12.86 21.36 -30.81
N LEU A 9 13.33 22.45 -30.20
CA LEU A 9 13.16 22.69 -28.76
C LEU A 9 11.68 22.88 -28.39
N LYS A 10 10.94 23.67 -29.19
CA LYS A 10 9.50 23.87 -29.00
C LYS A 10 8.72 22.56 -29.13
N ASP A 11 9.00 21.78 -30.16
CA ASP A 11 8.32 20.49 -30.37
C ASP A 11 8.65 19.48 -29.25
N THR A 12 9.87 19.53 -28.70
CA THR A 12 10.27 18.70 -27.55
C THR A 12 9.57 19.15 -26.27
N LEU A 13 9.48 20.45 -26.01
CA LEU A 13 8.79 21.00 -24.84
C LEU A 13 7.28 20.73 -24.88
N ILE A 14 6.64 20.82 -26.05
CA ILE A 14 5.23 20.46 -26.22
C ILE A 14 5.04 18.97 -25.89
N LYS A 15 5.87 18.08 -26.44
CA LYS A 15 5.80 16.64 -26.14
C LYS A 15 6.03 16.34 -24.66
N GLN A 16 6.94 17.06 -24.00
CA GLN A 16 7.18 16.92 -22.56
C GLN A 16 5.98 17.43 -21.74
N TYR A 17 5.37 18.55 -22.13
CA TYR A 17 4.19 19.08 -21.47
C TYR A 17 2.99 18.13 -21.61
N GLU A 18 2.72 17.64 -22.82
CA GLU A 18 1.68 16.63 -23.08
C GLU A 18 1.94 15.35 -22.27
N ALA A 19 3.20 14.90 -22.20
CA ALA A 19 3.56 13.74 -21.39
C ALA A 19 3.31 13.97 -19.88
N ILE A 20 3.63 15.16 -19.36
CA ILE A 20 3.38 15.53 -17.96
C ILE A 20 1.88 15.59 -17.68
N GLU A 21 1.09 16.25 -18.53
CA GLU A 21 -0.36 16.34 -18.40
C GLU A 21 -1.00 14.95 -18.39
N HIS A 22 -0.60 14.07 -19.32
CA HIS A 22 -1.06 12.69 -19.34
C HIS A 22 -0.66 11.89 -18.10
N LEU A 23 0.56 12.07 -17.57
CA LEU A 23 1.01 11.44 -16.32
C LEU A 23 0.19 11.91 -15.12
N THR A 24 -0.14 13.19 -15.05
CA THR A 24 -1.01 13.74 -14.01
C THR A 24 -2.40 13.11 -14.11
N VAL A 25 -3.01 13.06 -15.30
CA VAL A 25 -4.32 12.44 -15.52
C VAL A 25 -4.32 10.96 -15.10
N LEU A 26 -3.31 10.18 -15.50
CA LEU A 26 -3.19 8.78 -15.11
C LEU A 26 -3.03 8.61 -13.60
N SER A 27 -2.23 9.46 -12.95
CA SER A 27 -2.05 9.42 -11.50
C SER A 27 -3.34 9.76 -10.76
N THR A 28 -4.11 10.72 -11.27
CA THR A 28 -5.44 11.07 -10.73
C THR A 28 -6.43 9.93 -10.90
N ILE A 29 -6.47 9.25 -12.05
CA ILE A 29 -7.35 8.09 -12.26
C ILE A 29 -6.97 6.95 -11.32
N LYS A 30 -5.67 6.66 -11.16
CA LYS A 30 -5.18 5.65 -10.21
C LYS A 30 -5.59 5.98 -8.78
N ALA A 31 -5.31 7.20 -8.32
CA ALA A 31 -5.66 7.65 -6.98
C ALA A 31 -7.18 7.59 -6.75
N SER A 32 -7.97 8.06 -7.71
CA SER A 32 -9.44 8.01 -7.65
C SER A 32 -9.98 6.58 -7.57
N SER A 33 -9.41 5.65 -8.36
CA SER A 33 -9.81 4.24 -8.35
C SER A 33 -9.43 3.55 -7.05
N GLN A 34 -8.23 3.81 -6.54
CA GLN A 34 -7.78 3.37 -5.20
C GLN A 34 -8.71 3.88 -4.10
N SER A 35 -8.97 5.17 -4.07
CA SER A 35 -9.88 5.78 -3.09
C SER A 35 -11.28 5.20 -3.18
N SER A 36 -11.77 4.91 -4.39
CA SER A 36 -13.09 4.30 -4.61
C SER A 36 -13.15 2.85 -4.08
N ILE A 37 -12.11 2.05 -4.31
CA ILE A 37 -12.00 0.69 -3.75
C ILE A 37 -11.97 0.74 -2.23
N VAL A 38 -11.10 1.59 -1.65
CA VAL A 38 -10.98 1.76 -0.20
C VAL A 38 -12.30 2.21 0.41
N LYS A 39 -12.96 3.21 -0.17
CA LYS A 39 -14.27 3.67 0.28
C LYS A 39 -15.31 2.54 0.25
N SER A 40 -15.38 1.81 -0.87
CA SER A 40 -16.34 0.73 -1.07
C SER A 40 -16.10 -0.44 -0.12
N TYR A 41 -14.84 -0.72 0.21
CA TYR A 41 -14.46 -1.68 1.23
C TYR A 41 -15.10 -1.33 2.58
N PHE A 42 -14.88 -0.10 3.03
CA PHE A 42 -15.41 0.31 4.33
C PHE A 42 -16.93 0.41 4.37
N SER A 43 -17.59 0.73 3.26
CA SER A 43 -19.05 0.73 3.16
C SER A 43 -19.65 -0.66 2.93
N LYS A 44 -18.82 -1.73 2.89
CA LYS A 44 -19.22 -3.10 2.57
C LYS A 44 -19.94 -3.26 1.23
N ASP A 45 -19.56 -2.43 0.25
CA ASP A 45 -20.15 -2.40 -1.09
C ASP A 45 -19.22 -3.05 -2.13
N TYR A 46 -19.24 -4.38 -2.18
CA TYR A 46 -18.43 -5.15 -3.14
C TYR A 46 -18.80 -4.86 -4.60
N MET A 47 -20.05 -4.49 -4.89
CA MET A 47 -20.50 -4.20 -6.25
C MET A 47 -19.84 -2.93 -6.78
N SER A 48 -19.68 -1.92 -5.94
CA SER A 48 -18.90 -0.72 -6.30
C SER A 48 -17.43 -1.03 -6.54
N ILE A 49 -16.83 -2.01 -5.84
CA ILE A 49 -15.46 -2.48 -6.11
C ILE A 49 -15.39 -3.14 -7.48
N VAL A 50 -16.27 -4.11 -7.75
CA VAL A 50 -16.35 -4.80 -9.05
C VAL A 50 -16.52 -3.77 -10.19
N ARG A 51 -17.44 -2.83 -10.03
CA ARG A 51 -17.67 -1.77 -11.02
C ARG A 51 -16.46 -0.88 -11.21
N THR A 52 -15.80 -0.47 -10.13
CA THR A 52 -14.59 0.37 -10.20
C THR A 52 -13.49 -0.33 -11.00
N MET A 53 -13.26 -1.62 -10.73
CA MET A 53 -12.27 -2.41 -11.45
C MET A 53 -12.63 -2.62 -12.92
N LEU A 54 -13.89 -2.97 -13.24
CA LEU A 54 -14.35 -3.10 -14.63
C LEU A 54 -14.23 -1.79 -15.44
N GLN A 55 -14.42 -0.65 -14.77
CA GLN A 55 -14.28 0.68 -15.39
C GLN A 55 -12.81 1.12 -15.49
N TYR A 56 -11.93 0.55 -14.67
CA TYR A 56 -10.51 0.85 -14.66
C TYR A 56 -9.82 0.28 -15.91
N ARG A 57 -9.79 1.08 -16.98
CA ARG A 57 -9.11 0.69 -18.23
C ARG A 57 -7.63 1.02 -18.15
N TYR A 58 -6.82 0.04 -17.79
CA TYR A 58 -5.36 0.13 -17.96
C TYR A 58 -5.01 0.35 -19.43
N ARG A 59 -4.45 1.51 -19.77
CA ARG A 59 -3.93 1.78 -21.13
C ARG A 59 -2.47 1.35 -21.17
N GLU A 60 -2.19 0.20 -21.79
CA GLU A 60 -0.86 -0.44 -21.94
C GLU A 60 0.27 0.46 -22.48
N LYS A 61 -0.02 1.66 -22.99
CA LYS A 61 0.94 2.48 -23.72
C LYS A 61 1.94 3.26 -22.86
N TYR A 62 1.84 3.27 -21.54
CA TYR A 62 2.71 4.12 -20.70
C TYR A 62 3.46 3.34 -19.62
N LYS A 63 4.78 3.24 -19.82
CA LYS A 63 5.78 2.60 -18.94
C LYS A 63 6.06 3.40 -17.66
N HIS A 64 5.07 3.73 -16.85
CA HIS A 64 5.34 4.34 -15.54
C HIS A 64 4.56 3.66 -14.40
N GLY A 65 5.30 2.81 -13.69
CA GLY A 65 4.93 2.20 -12.42
C GLY A 65 4.15 0.90 -12.54
N TYR A 66 4.36 0.02 -11.55
CA TYR A 66 3.48 -1.11 -11.29
C TYR A 66 2.06 -0.59 -11.03
N ASP A 67 1.06 -1.32 -11.53
CA ASP A 67 -0.34 -1.03 -11.28
C ASP A 67 -0.89 -2.01 -10.25
N TYR A 68 -1.41 -1.48 -9.15
CA TYR A 68 -1.90 -2.27 -8.02
C TYR A 68 -3.42 -2.22 -7.90
N ILE A 69 -4.14 -1.49 -8.77
CA ILE A 69 -5.59 -1.32 -8.63
C ILE A 69 -6.30 -2.66 -8.66
N ASP A 70 -6.05 -3.47 -9.70
CA ASP A 70 -6.70 -4.77 -9.85
C ASP A 70 -6.26 -5.76 -8.77
N GLY A 71 -4.96 -5.76 -8.40
CA GLY A 71 -4.46 -6.59 -7.30
C GLY A 71 -5.12 -6.27 -5.96
N ILE A 72 -5.16 -4.99 -5.56
CA ILE A 72 -5.82 -4.55 -4.33
C ILE A 72 -7.32 -4.84 -4.37
N GLY A 73 -7.97 -4.60 -5.51
CA GLY A 73 -9.41 -4.86 -5.67
C GLY A 73 -9.75 -6.34 -5.47
N LEU A 74 -8.98 -7.24 -6.08
CA LEU A 74 -9.15 -8.69 -5.91
C LEU A 74 -8.89 -9.15 -4.48
N LEU A 75 -7.86 -8.61 -3.81
CA LEU A 75 -7.60 -8.89 -2.39
C LEU A 75 -8.77 -8.48 -1.49
N VAL A 76 -9.35 -7.31 -1.73
CA VAL A 76 -10.52 -6.85 -0.98
C VAL A 76 -11.73 -7.75 -1.22
N LEU A 77 -11.96 -8.17 -2.48
CA LEU A 77 -13.03 -9.10 -2.82
C LEU A 77 -12.82 -10.47 -2.18
N ASP A 78 -11.59 -10.96 -2.08
CA ASP A 78 -11.25 -12.20 -1.37
C ASP A 78 -11.62 -12.13 0.12
N LYS A 79 -11.44 -10.97 0.74
CA LYS A 79 -11.91 -10.75 2.10
C LYS A 79 -13.43 -10.80 2.21
N PHE A 80 -14.15 -10.12 1.32
CA PHE A 80 -15.61 -10.20 1.30
C PHE A 80 -16.13 -11.62 1.06
N LEU A 81 -15.48 -12.36 0.18
CA LEU A 81 -15.80 -13.76 -0.10
C LEU A 81 -15.79 -14.62 1.19
N LYS A 82 -14.83 -14.39 2.09
CA LYS A 82 -14.70 -15.09 3.37
C LYS A 82 -15.74 -14.66 4.42
N GLU A 83 -16.29 -13.46 4.29
CA GLU A 83 -17.25 -12.88 5.24
C GLU A 83 -18.72 -13.03 4.81
N MET A 84 -18.99 -13.55 3.60
CA MET A 84 -20.34 -13.57 3.03
C MET A 84 -21.14 -14.85 3.27
N ASP A 85 -22.36 -14.67 3.77
CA ASP A 85 -23.33 -15.75 3.98
C ASP A 85 -24.06 -16.17 2.69
N ASN A 86 -24.37 -15.26 1.76
CA ASN A 86 -25.22 -15.53 0.58
C ASN A 86 -24.60 -15.01 -0.74
N SER A 87 -24.60 -15.82 -1.81
CA SER A 87 -23.44 -15.87 -2.74
C SER A 87 -23.69 -15.69 -4.24
N GLU A 88 -24.93 -15.73 -4.76
CA GLU A 88 -25.14 -15.78 -6.23
C GLU A 88 -24.81 -14.47 -6.97
N LEU A 89 -25.37 -13.33 -6.55
CA LEU A 89 -25.06 -12.04 -7.19
C LEU A 89 -23.58 -11.67 -7.09
N PHE A 90 -22.94 -12.04 -5.98
CA PHE A 90 -21.51 -11.89 -5.80
C PHE A 90 -20.74 -12.75 -6.80
N LEU A 91 -21.13 -14.01 -6.98
CA LEU A 91 -20.51 -14.93 -7.93
C LEU A 91 -20.64 -14.45 -9.37
N ASP A 92 -21.80 -13.97 -9.80
CA ASP A 92 -22.01 -13.47 -11.16
C ASP A 92 -21.16 -12.23 -11.45
N ALA A 93 -21.14 -11.28 -10.51
CA ALA A 93 -20.39 -10.04 -10.62
C ALA A 93 -18.87 -10.29 -10.63
N THR A 94 -18.39 -11.14 -9.72
CA THR A 94 -16.97 -11.47 -9.63
C THR A 94 -16.50 -12.38 -10.76
N THR A 95 -17.32 -13.30 -11.26
CA THR A 95 -17.03 -14.06 -12.48
C THR A 95 -16.87 -13.14 -13.69
N THR A 96 -17.79 -12.19 -13.86
CA THR A 96 -17.71 -11.20 -14.95
C THR A 96 -16.41 -10.40 -14.85
N LEU A 97 -16.07 -9.95 -13.64
CA LEU A 97 -14.80 -9.27 -13.37
C LEU A 97 -13.59 -10.15 -13.76
N LEU A 98 -13.55 -11.40 -13.29
CA LEU A 98 -12.44 -12.31 -13.55
C LEU A 98 -12.28 -12.67 -15.03
N LYS A 99 -13.30 -12.49 -15.88
CA LYS A 99 -13.14 -12.64 -17.34
C LYS A 99 -12.44 -11.42 -17.98
N GLU A 100 -12.60 -10.24 -17.39
CA GLU A 100 -12.15 -8.97 -17.97
C GLU A 100 -10.82 -8.45 -17.39
N VAL A 101 -10.48 -8.79 -16.14
CA VAL A 101 -9.27 -8.26 -15.46
C VAL A 101 -7.99 -8.59 -16.25
N PRO A 102 -7.09 -7.63 -16.51
CA PRO A 102 -5.86 -7.85 -17.28
C PRO A 102 -4.80 -8.60 -16.46
N LEU A 103 -4.39 -9.78 -16.94
CA LEU A 103 -3.37 -10.62 -16.26
C LEU A 103 -1.95 -10.43 -16.79
N LYS A 104 -1.78 -9.84 -17.98
CA LYS A 104 -0.46 -9.75 -18.63
C LYS A 104 0.44 -8.75 -17.92
N LYS A 105 1.67 -9.19 -17.60
CA LYS A 105 2.76 -8.35 -17.07
C LYS A 105 2.46 -7.65 -15.75
N ASN A 106 1.51 -8.16 -14.96
CA ASN A 106 1.18 -7.62 -13.66
C ASN A 106 1.20 -8.72 -12.59
N THR A 107 2.37 -8.92 -11.98
CA THR A 107 2.62 -9.93 -10.94
C THR A 107 1.60 -9.85 -9.80
N GLU A 108 1.24 -8.65 -9.36
CA GLU A 108 0.36 -8.43 -8.22
C GLU A 108 -1.08 -8.81 -8.53
N THR A 109 -1.52 -8.52 -9.76
CA THR A 109 -2.84 -8.92 -10.24
C THR A 109 -2.90 -10.42 -10.48
N GLN A 110 -1.84 -11.02 -11.05
CA GLN A 110 -1.73 -12.46 -11.23
C GLN A 110 -1.82 -13.21 -9.89
N LEU A 111 -1.05 -12.78 -8.88
CA LEU A 111 -1.10 -13.34 -7.52
C LEU A 111 -2.50 -13.26 -6.93
N SER A 112 -3.08 -12.04 -6.90
CA SER A 112 -4.41 -11.83 -6.32
C SER A 112 -5.49 -12.62 -7.06
N TYR A 113 -5.36 -12.76 -8.37
CA TYR A 113 -6.28 -13.54 -9.20
C TYR A 113 -6.23 -15.02 -8.88
N LEU A 114 -5.03 -15.61 -8.78
CA LEU A 114 -4.87 -17.03 -8.45
C LEU A 114 -5.45 -17.35 -7.07
N LEU A 115 -5.15 -16.51 -6.07
CA LEU A 115 -5.65 -16.68 -4.71
C LEU A 115 -7.16 -16.55 -4.64
N PHE A 116 -7.71 -15.49 -5.24
CA PHE A 116 -9.15 -15.25 -5.27
C PHE A 116 -9.90 -16.37 -6.00
N LEU A 117 -9.42 -16.79 -7.18
CA LEU A 117 -10.05 -17.86 -7.95
C LEU A 117 -10.04 -19.19 -7.20
N ASN A 118 -8.92 -19.53 -6.55
CA ASN A 118 -8.82 -20.73 -5.71
C ASN A 118 -9.83 -20.70 -4.55
N ASN A 119 -9.91 -19.58 -3.83
CA ASN A 119 -10.86 -19.45 -2.72
C ASN A 119 -12.32 -19.45 -3.21
N LEU A 120 -12.58 -18.87 -4.38
CA LEU A 120 -13.90 -18.87 -5.01
C LEU A 120 -14.35 -20.27 -5.40
N GLN A 121 -13.44 -21.10 -5.93
CA GLN A 121 -13.69 -22.50 -6.23
C GLN A 121 -14.04 -23.27 -4.95
N VAL A 122 -13.23 -23.15 -3.90
CA VAL A 122 -13.47 -23.80 -2.59
C VAL A 122 -14.83 -23.38 -2.02
N LEU A 123 -15.24 -22.12 -2.16
CA LEU A 123 -16.57 -21.68 -1.74
C LEU A 123 -17.68 -22.36 -2.55
N CYS A 124 -17.50 -22.46 -3.87
CA CYS A 124 -18.49 -23.09 -4.75
C CYS A 124 -18.69 -24.57 -4.42
N GLU A 125 -17.60 -25.31 -4.17
CA GLU A 125 -17.62 -26.72 -3.77
C GLU A 125 -18.36 -26.93 -2.44
N ASN A 126 -18.22 -26.00 -1.49
CA ASN A 126 -18.81 -26.13 -0.15
C ASN A 126 -20.29 -25.73 -0.05
N LYS A 127 -20.84 -24.94 -0.98
CA LYS A 127 -22.17 -24.30 -0.82
C LYS A 127 -23.33 -24.96 -1.59
N ASN A 128 -23.22 -26.19 -2.12
CA ASN A 128 -24.31 -26.89 -2.85
C ASN A 128 -25.00 -26.01 -3.91
N ILE A 129 -24.22 -25.21 -4.62
CA ILE A 129 -24.76 -24.32 -5.65
C ILE A 129 -24.76 -25.11 -6.97
N THR A 130 -25.82 -24.98 -7.77
CA THR A 130 -26.10 -25.76 -9.01
C THR A 130 -24.83 -26.11 -9.81
N GLU A 131 -24.48 -27.41 -9.83
CA GLU A 131 -23.16 -27.94 -10.24
C GLU A 131 -22.80 -27.62 -11.71
N ASP A 132 -23.72 -27.81 -12.65
CA ASP A 132 -23.38 -27.83 -14.09
C ASP A 132 -22.87 -26.48 -14.65
N GLN A 133 -23.51 -25.36 -14.31
CA GLN A 133 -23.14 -24.04 -14.86
C GLN A 133 -21.86 -23.49 -14.22
N LYS A 134 -21.55 -23.92 -12.99
CA LYS A 134 -20.42 -23.42 -12.23
C LYS A 134 -19.13 -24.10 -12.60
N ASP A 135 -19.18 -25.40 -12.83
CA ASP A 135 -18.02 -26.14 -13.31
C ASP A 135 -17.59 -25.62 -14.67
N GLU A 136 -18.53 -25.30 -15.56
CA GLU A 136 -18.22 -24.67 -16.84
C GLU A 136 -17.53 -23.31 -16.67
N ILE A 137 -18.03 -22.46 -15.76
CA ILE A 137 -17.44 -21.15 -15.47
C ILE A 137 -16.04 -21.28 -14.85
N MET A 138 -15.87 -22.13 -13.82
CA MET A 138 -14.57 -22.33 -13.16
C MET A 138 -13.56 -22.94 -14.12
N ASN A 139 -13.96 -23.93 -14.92
CA ASN A 139 -13.12 -24.50 -15.97
C ASN A 139 -12.69 -23.44 -16.98
N SER A 140 -13.59 -22.53 -17.39
CA SER A 140 -13.25 -21.42 -18.27
C SER A 140 -12.23 -20.45 -17.65
N LEU A 141 -12.36 -20.12 -16.36
CA LEU A 141 -11.45 -19.23 -15.66
C LEU A 141 -10.07 -19.87 -15.43
N TRP A 142 -10.01 -21.15 -15.10
CA TRP A 142 -8.74 -21.89 -14.99
C TRP A 142 -8.07 -22.11 -16.34
N HIS A 143 -8.84 -22.39 -17.39
CA HIS A 143 -8.33 -22.45 -18.75
C HIS A 143 -7.69 -21.11 -19.15
N ARG A 144 -8.28 -19.98 -18.74
CA ARG A 144 -7.69 -18.66 -18.96
C ARG A 144 -6.32 -18.54 -18.28
N VAL A 145 -6.20 -18.94 -17.02
CA VAL A 145 -4.92 -18.93 -16.29
C VAL A 145 -3.85 -19.72 -17.05
N ASN A 146 -4.19 -20.92 -17.53
CA ASN A 146 -3.28 -21.75 -18.32
C ASN A 146 -2.89 -21.06 -19.64
N SER A 147 -3.85 -20.46 -20.35
CA SER A 147 -3.60 -19.76 -21.62
C SER A 147 -2.73 -18.51 -21.49
N GLU A 148 -2.77 -17.83 -20.34
CA GLU A 148 -1.95 -16.65 -20.05
C GLU A 148 -0.53 -17.02 -19.57
N ASN A 149 -0.27 -18.31 -19.32
CA ASN A 149 1.03 -18.87 -18.93
C ASN A 149 1.67 -18.11 -17.75
N ILE A 150 0.92 -18.01 -16.63
CA ILE A 150 1.36 -17.29 -15.43
C ILE A 150 2.55 -18.00 -14.79
N SER A 151 3.76 -17.49 -15.02
CA SER A 151 4.99 -18.12 -14.53
C SER A 151 5.15 -18.01 -13.00
N PRO A 152 5.25 -19.15 -12.27
CA PRO A 152 5.46 -19.17 -10.81
C PRO A 152 6.75 -18.43 -10.41
N ASN A 153 7.76 -18.49 -11.28
CA ASN A 153 9.09 -17.89 -11.09
C ASN A 153 9.10 -16.35 -11.16
N LEU A 154 7.98 -15.69 -11.48
CA LEU A 154 7.86 -14.23 -11.48
C LEU A 154 7.35 -13.67 -10.14
N PHE A 155 6.93 -14.52 -9.21
CA PHE A 155 6.38 -14.15 -7.91
C PHE A 155 7.50 -13.86 -6.89
N LEU A 156 8.37 -12.89 -7.17
CA LEU A 156 9.64 -12.73 -6.44
C LEU A 156 9.60 -11.70 -5.32
N ASN A 157 8.79 -10.67 -5.51
CA ASN A 157 8.55 -9.61 -4.55
C ASN A 157 7.17 -9.03 -4.82
N THR A 158 6.44 -8.80 -3.75
CA THR A 158 5.10 -8.20 -3.75
C THR A 158 5.07 -7.11 -2.70
N ARG A 159 4.30 -6.05 -2.96
CA ARG A 159 4.03 -5.00 -1.98
C ARG A 159 2.72 -5.19 -1.24
N ILE A 160 1.87 -6.13 -1.68
CA ILE A 160 0.49 -6.25 -1.19
C ILE A 160 0.10 -7.69 -0.81
N HIS A 161 1.01 -8.67 -0.91
CA HIS A 161 0.75 -10.05 -0.48
C HIS A 161 1.72 -10.46 0.64
N SER A 162 1.29 -11.37 1.51
CA SER A 162 2.17 -11.98 2.50
C SER A 162 3.11 -13.00 1.86
N ARG A 163 4.07 -13.53 2.63
CA ARG A 163 4.90 -14.64 2.17
C ARG A 163 4.09 -15.92 1.97
N GLU A 164 3.11 -16.18 2.84
CA GLU A 164 2.20 -17.32 2.74
C GLU A 164 1.34 -17.24 1.47
N ASP A 165 0.84 -16.05 1.14
CA ASP A 165 0.08 -15.79 -0.08
C ASP A 165 0.93 -16.07 -1.33
N LEU A 166 2.21 -15.64 -1.32
CA LEU A 166 3.15 -15.92 -2.39
C LEU A 166 3.39 -17.42 -2.57
N GLU A 167 3.64 -18.14 -1.48
CA GLU A 167 3.91 -19.58 -1.50
C GLU A 167 2.67 -20.36 -1.99
N THR A 168 1.48 -19.94 -1.55
CA THR A 168 0.21 -20.52 -2.00
C THR A 168 -0.04 -20.28 -3.49
N ALA A 169 0.11 -19.03 -3.96
CA ALA A 169 -0.07 -18.70 -5.37
C ALA A 169 0.96 -19.38 -6.28
N ARG A 170 2.21 -19.55 -5.82
CA ARG A 170 3.24 -20.33 -6.52
C ARG A 170 2.81 -21.78 -6.68
N LYS A 171 2.37 -22.41 -5.60
CA LYS A 171 1.90 -23.81 -5.63
C LYS A 171 0.76 -23.99 -6.64
N ILE A 172 -0.24 -23.11 -6.60
CA ILE A 172 -1.35 -23.10 -7.57
C ILE A 172 -0.82 -22.99 -9.01
N ALA A 173 0.12 -22.07 -9.27
CA ALA A 173 0.67 -21.87 -10.61
C ALA A 173 1.49 -23.10 -11.09
N TYR A 174 2.24 -23.76 -10.21
CA TYR A 174 2.95 -24.99 -10.53
C TYR A 174 2.00 -26.15 -10.85
N ASP A 175 0.95 -26.32 -10.05
CA ASP A 175 -0.07 -27.38 -10.25
C ASP A 175 -0.76 -27.25 -11.62
N ILE A 176 -0.93 -26.03 -12.11
CA ILE A 176 -1.58 -25.74 -13.41
C ILE A 176 -0.64 -25.96 -14.59
N ILE A 177 0.60 -25.47 -14.49
CA ILE A 177 1.57 -25.51 -15.61
C ILE A 177 2.26 -26.87 -15.70
N LYS A 178 2.18 -27.70 -14.65
CA LYS A 178 2.90 -28.97 -14.53
C LYS A 178 4.40 -28.79 -14.71
N ASP A 179 4.92 -27.66 -14.23
CA ASP A 179 6.36 -27.36 -14.23
C ASP A 179 6.99 -27.89 -12.93
N ASP A 180 8.26 -28.27 -13.01
CA ASP A 180 8.97 -28.87 -11.88
C ASP A 180 9.43 -27.78 -10.89
N ASP A 181 8.97 -27.87 -9.64
CA ASP A 181 9.33 -26.95 -8.54
C ASP A 181 10.81 -27.09 -8.13
N SER A 182 11.55 -28.00 -8.78
CA SER A 182 12.96 -28.31 -8.50
C SER A 182 13.96 -27.23 -8.92
N THR A 183 13.54 -26.15 -9.62
CA THR A 183 14.48 -25.13 -10.10
C THR A 183 14.83 -24.14 -8.96
N PRO A 184 16.05 -24.17 -8.38
CA PRO A 184 16.39 -23.28 -7.29
C PRO A 184 16.46 -21.82 -7.77
N PHE A 185 15.63 -20.99 -7.15
CA PHE A 185 15.37 -19.59 -7.48
C PHE A 185 16.58 -18.64 -7.29
N TRP A 186 17.62 -19.05 -6.55
CA TRP A 186 18.76 -18.20 -6.24
C TRP A 186 19.78 -18.15 -7.38
N ASN A 187 19.45 -17.47 -8.47
CA ASN A 187 20.50 -16.88 -9.29
C ASN A 187 21.15 -15.79 -8.44
N PHE A 188 22.34 -16.06 -7.90
CA PHE A 188 23.22 -15.04 -7.33
C PHE A 188 23.41 -13.94 -8.38
N GLN A 189 22.58 -12.90 -8.32
CA GLN A 189 22.78 -11.72 -9.15
C GLN A 189 24.10 -11.12 -8.71
N GLN A 190 25.07 -11.10 -9.62
CA GLN A 190 26.33 -10.41 -9.36
C GLN A 190 26.02 -8.95 -9.08
N ARG A 191 26.52 -8.46 -7.94
CA ARG A 191 26.27 -7.08 -7.46
C ARG A 191 26.78 -6.01 -8.44
N TYR A 192 27.71 -6.37 -9.31
CA TYR A 192 28.32 -5.50 -10.30
C TYR A 192 28.46 -6.22 -11.64
N ALA A 193 28.53 -5.45 -12.73
CA ALA A 193 28.77 -6.01 -14.07
C ALA A 193 30.13 -6.73 -14.13
N LYS A 194 30.19 -7.82 -14.91
CA LYS A 194 31.36 -8.71 -14.99
C LYS A 194 32.63 -8.02 -15.50
N ASP A 195 32.46 -6.97 -16.30
CA ASP A 195 33.50 -6.20 -16.97
C ASP A 195 34.05 -5.03 -16.13
N LEU A 196 33.42 -4.68 -15.00
CA LEU A 196 33.90 -3.64 -14.09
C LEU A 196 35.10 -4.16 -13.28
N GLN A 197 36.31 -3.84 -13.75
CA GLN A 197 37.56 -4.29 -13.13
C GLN A 197 37.79 -3.72 -11.72
N LEU A 198 37.36 -2.48 -11.45
CA LEU A 198 37.56 -1.80 -10.16
C LEU A 198 36.83 -2.47 -8.99
N VAL A 199 35.74 -3.19 -9.27
CA VAL A 199 34.92 -3.85 -8.25
C VAL A 199 35.09 -5.37 -8.27
N LYS A 200 36.05 -5.90 -9.05
CA LYS A 200 36.31 -7.34 -9.16
C LYS A 200 36.53 -8.00 -7.80
N ASN A 201 37.21 -7.30 -6.88
CA ASN A 201 37.45 -7.79 -5.52
C ASN A 201 36.24 -7.64 -4.58
N LEU A 202 35.19 -6.92 -5.01
CA LEU A 202 33.92 -6.73 -4.30
C LEU A 202 32.80 -7.62 -4.88
N GLN A 203 33.05 -8.33 -5.98
CA GLN A 203 32.10 -9.26 -6.60
C GLN A 203 31.93 -10.55 -5.78
N SER A 204 32.90 -10.86 -4.92
CA SER A 204 32.84 -11.98 -3.97
C SER A 204 32.75 -11.43 -2.55
N PRO A 205 31.92 -12.04 -1.67
CA PRO A 205 31.86 -11.64 -0.26
C PRO A 205 33.24 -11.79 0.38
N VAL A 206 33.61 -10.82 1.21
CA VAL A 206 34.82 -10.93 2.05
C VAL A 206 34.57 -12.04 3.07
N MET A 207 35.57 -12.90 3.28
CA MET A 207 35.51 -13.91 4.34
C MET A 207 35.24 -13.23 5.68
N GLU A 208 34.26 -13.72 6.44
CA GLU A 208 33.85 -13.11 7.71
C GLU A 208 35.02 -12.92 8.68
N SER A 209 35.96 -13.88 8.71
CA SER A 209 37.19 -13.81 9.51
C SER A 209 38.14 -12.67 9.13
N LYS A 210 37.97 -12.06 7.96
CA LYS A 210 38.73 -10.91 7.45
C LYS A 210 37.92 -9.62 7.47
N PHE A 211 36.65 -9.69 7.87
CA PHE A 211 35.82 -8.52 8.02
C PHE A 211 36.21 -7.80 9.31
N LEU A 212 36.77 -6.60 9.17
CA LEU A 212 37.02 -5.73 10.30
C LEU A 212 35.71 -4.96 10.56
N PRO A 213 34.97 -5.25 11.65
CA PRO A 213 33.89 -4.37 12.05
C PRO A 213 34.48 -2.97 12.29
N SER A 214 33.70 -1.92 12.00
CA SER A 214 34.12 -0.53 12.16
C SER A 214 34.74 -0.29 13.55
N GLU A 215 35.84 0.47 13.59
CA GLU A 215 36.60 0.78 14.82
C GLU A 215 35.74 1.40 15.93
N ASP A 216 34.64 2.06 15.55
CA ASP A 216 33.60 2.47 16.46
C ASP A 216 32.77 1.26 16.89
N LYS A 217 33.17 0.68 18.02
CA LYS A 217 32.35 -0.19 18.88
C LYS A 217 31.12 0.56 19.44
N ALA A 218 30.30 1.16 18.59
CA ALA A 218 29.13 1.91 19.06
C ALA A 218 28.13 0.98 19.78
N ILE A 219 28.16 -0.31 19.47
CA ILE A 219 27.23 -1.30 20.01
C ILE A 219 28.00 -2.56 20.41
N ASN A 220 28.27 -2.68 21.71
CA ASN A 220 29.14 -3.72 22.29
C ASN A 220 28.52 -5.11 22.39
N SER A 221 27.23 -5.28 22.05
CA SER A 221 26.58 -6.59 22.03
C SER A 221 25.35 -6.59 21.13
N LYS A 222 24.95 -7.78 20.67
CA LYS A 222 23.72 -7.97 19.89
C LYS A 222 22.49 -7.50 20.68
N GLU A 223 22.47 -7.74 21.97
CA GLU A 223 21.37 -7.35 22.87
C GLU A 223 21.21 -5.83 22.88
N LYS A 224 22.31 -5.08 23.04
CA LYS A 224 22.28 -3.61 22.99
C LYS A 224 21.87 -3.09 21.60
N PHE A 225 22.26 -3.78 20.52
CA PHE A 225 21.81 -3.46 19.17
C PHE A 225 20.30 -3.59 19.05
N MET A 226 19.77 -4.73 19.50
CA MET A 226 18.34 -5.01 19.44
C MET A 226 17.53 -4.04 20.30
N GLU A 227 18.03 -3.64 21.46
CA GLU A 227 17.40 -2.62 22.30
C GLU A 227 17.30 -1.27 21.58
N LEU A 228 18.42 -0.77 21.03
CA LEU A 228 18.44 0.49 20.26
C LEU A 228 17.59 0.41 18.99
N PHE A 229 17.57 -0.74 18.33
CA PHE A 229 16.73 -0.98 17.16
C PHE A 229 15.23 -0.92 17.51
N LYS A 230 14.82 -1.53 18.63
CA LYS A 230 13.44 -1.45 19.14
C LYS A 230 13.06 -0.02 19.52
N GLU A 231 13.97 0.71 20.14
CA GLU A 231 13.78 2.13 20.44
C GLU A 231 13.58 2.94 19.17
N GLN A 232 14.43 2.72 18.15
CA GLN A 232 14.31 3.37 16.85
C GLN A 232 12.98 3.05 16.15
N LEU A 233 12.56 1.78 16.11
CA LEU A 233 11.26 1.38 15.56
C LEU A 233 10.10 2.07 16.30
N SER A 234 10.17 2.10 17.64
CA SER A 234 9.16 2.76 18.47
C SER A 234 9.11 4.28 18.23
N ASN A 235 10.25 4.87 17.89
CA ASN A 235 10.37 6.28 17.55
C ASN A 235 9.86 6.58 16.13
N GLU A 236 10.17 5.74 15.14
CA GLU A 236 9.65 5.85 13.77
C GLU A 236 8.13 5.65 13.70
N TYR A 237 7.57 4.88 14.63
CA TYR A 237 6.13 4.74 14.78
C TYR A 237 5.44 6.04 15.22
N LYS A 238 6.17 6.95 15.88
CA LYS A 238 5.62 8.24 16.29
C LYS A 238 5.79 9.25 15.15
N PRO A 239 4.77 10.09 14.86
CA PRO A 239 4.85 11.08 13.79
C PRO A 239 5.85 12.22 14.07
N TYR A 240 6.43 12.29 15.27
CA TYR A 240 7.37 13.32 15.69
C TYR A 240 8.33 12.79 16.75
N PHE A 241 9.52 13.41 16.84
CA PHE A 241 10.49 13.20 17.90
C PHE A 241 10.40 14.35 18.90
N LYS A 242 10.26 14.04 20.19
CA LYS A 242 10.39 15.03 21.26
C LYS A 242 11.86 15.14 21.64
N VAL A 243 12.43 16.32 21.49
CA VAL A 243 13.81 16.62 21.90
C VAL A 243 13.82 17.67 22.99
N HIS A 244 14.75 17.55 23.93
CA HIS A 244 14.92 18.55 24.97
C HIS A 244 15.45 19.85 24.36
N ASN A 245 14.82 20.98 24.71
CA ASN A 245 15.29 22.29 24.24
C ASN A 245 16.48 22.73 25.09
N ILE A 246 17.69 22.41 24.62
CA ILE A 246 18.96 22.74 25.28
C ILE A 246 19.22 24.25 25.41
N SER A 247 18.47 25.09 24.71
CA SER A 247 18.65 26.55 24.69
C SER A 247 17.76 27.30 25.69
N ARG A 248 16.96 26.60 26.50
CA ARG A 248 15.97 27.22 27.40
C ARG A 248 16.31 27.00 28.87
N ASP A 249 16.69 28.08 29.57
CA ASP A 249 17.13 28.09 30.98
C ASP A 249 16.04 28.52 32.00
N SER A 250 14.77 28.61 31.58
CA SER A 250 13.69 29.11 32.45
C SER A 250 13.26 28.09 33.51
N LYS A 251 13.33 28.46 34.80
CA LYS A 251 13.05 27.61 35.98
C LYS A 251 11.55 27.32 36.24
N GLU A 252 10.65 28.17 35.79
CA GLU A 252 9.19 27.96 35.83
C GLU A 252 8.66 27.99 34.40
N CYS A 253 8.06 26.89 33.92
CA CYS A 253 7.44 26.89 32.61
C CYS A 253 6.25 25.93 32.51
N LEU A 254 5.07 26.50 32.22
CA LEU A 254 4.03 25.79 31.48
C LEU A 254 4.49 25.68 30.03
N THR A 255 4.58 24.45 29.51
CA THR A 255 4.86 24.24 28.09
C THR A 255 3.61 24.53 27.26
N ALA A 256 3.74 24.77 25.95
CA ALA A 256 2.58 24.99 25.10
C ALA A 256 1.63 23.77 25.13
N GLU A 257 2.20 22.57 25.22
CA GLU A 257 1.47 21.32 25.43
C GLU A 257 0.67 21.36 26.73
N LYS A 258 1.26 21.74 27.86
CA LYS A 258 0.54 21.87 29.14
C LYS A 258 -0.54 22.95 29.12
N VAL A 259 -0.32 24.06 28.41
CA VAL A 259 -1.35 25.09 28.22
C VAL A 259 -2.53 24.52 27.45
N VAL A 260 -2.26 23.82 26.35
CA VAL A 260 -3.27 23.20 25.48
C VAL A 260 -4.04 22.08 26.21
N GLU A 261 -3.34 21.26 27.01
CA GLU A 261 -3.95 20.26 27.89
C GLU A 261 -4.87 20.91 28.93
N ASN A 262 -4.40 21.96 29.62
CA ASN A 262 -5.20 22.68 30.62
C ASN A 262 -6.43 23.38 30.02
N LEU A 263 -6.36 23.77 28.74
CA LEU A 263 -7.47 24.37 28.03
C LEU A 263 -8.46 23.33 27.47
N ASP A 264 -8.21 22.04 27.69
CA ASP A 264 -9.02 20.91 27.24
C ASP A 264 -9.32 20.96 25.74
N TRP A 265 -8.27 21.22 24.94
CA TRP A 265 -8.41 21.35 23.50
C TRP A 265 -8.86 20.06 22.84
N LEU A 266 -8.44 18.90 23.33
CA LEU A 266 -8.83 17.62 22.73
C LEU A 266 -10.36 17.45 22.74
N SER A 267 -11.00 17.70 23.88
CA SER A 267 -12.46 17.61 24.01
C SER A 267 -13.17 18.65 23.14
N LYS A 268 -12.65 19.88 23.11
CA LYS A 268 -13.19 20.95 22.24
C LYS A 268 -13.05 20.65 20.76
N ILE A 269 -11.90 20.12 20.34
CA ILE A 269 -11.67 19.69 18.95
C ILE A 269 -12.66 18.60 18.59
N LYS A 270 -12.88 17.60 19.46
CA LYS A 270 -13.87 16.54 19.25
C LYS A 270 -15.28 17.10 19.08
N GLU A 271 -15.70 18.02 19.95
CA GLU A 271 -17.02 18.65 19.89
C GLU A 271 -17.21 19.39 18.56
N ILE A 272 -16.26 20.26 18.20
CA ILE A 272 -16.29 21.04 16.96
C ILE A 272 -16.24 20.11 15.74
N TYR A 273 -15.37 19.10 15.74
CA TYR A 273 -15.29 18.13 14.66
C TYR A 273 -16.63 17.42 14.45
N THR A 274 -17.27 16.94 15.53
CA THR A 274 -18.56 16.25 15.45
C THR A 274 -19.66 17.16 14.91
N GLU A 275 -19.69 18.42 15.33
CA GLU A 275 -20.64 19.40 14.82
C GLU A 275 -20.41 19.68 13.32
N ARG A 276 -19.15 19.85 12.91
CA ARG A 276 -18.77 20.15 11.52
C ARG A 276 -18.99 18.96 10.60
N GLN A 277 -18.71 17.75 11.05
CA GLN A 277 -18.95 16.51 10.30
C GLN A 277 -20.44 16.37 9.95
N LYS A 278 -21.35 16.67 10.89
CA LYS A 278 -22.81 16.66 10.63
C LYS A 278 -23.27 17.67 9.58
N LYS A 279 -22.54 18.79 9.45
CA LYS A 279 -22.82 19.88 8.51
C LYS A 279 -22.06 19.74 7.18
N LEU A 280 -21.20 18.73 7.05
CA LEU A 280 -20.37 18.54 5.87
C LEU A 280 -21.23 18.09 4.69
N GLY A 281 -21.36 18.94 3.68
CA GLY A 281 -22.15 18.65 2.47
C GLY A 281 -21.42 17.75 1.46
N ASP A 282 -20.10 17.65 1.57
CA ASP A 282 -19.29 16.79 0.70
C ASP A 282 -19.45 15.32 1.10
N LYS A 283 -20.23 14.57 0.31
CA LYS A 283 -20.51 13.15 0.54
C LYS A 283 -19.26 12.27 0.44
N GLU A 284 -18.26 12.67 -0.34
CA GLU A 284 -17.03 11.89 -0.52
C GLU A 284 -16.14 12.01 0.71
N VAL A 285 -15.88 13.24 1.15
CA VAL A 285 -15.11 13.48 2.38
C VAL A 285 -15.84 12.92 3.59
N LEU A 286 -17.17 13.09 3.68
CA LEU A 286 -17.97 12.53 4.76
C LEU A 286 -17.83 11.00 4.84
N SER A 287 -17.82 10.32 3.69
CA SER A 287 -17.70 8.85 3.65
C SER A 287 -16.34 8.34 4.14
N ILE A 288 -15.26 9.11 3.94
CA ILE A 288 -13.93 8.77 4.47
C ILE A 288 -13.86 9.06 5.97
N LEU A 289 -14.41 10.20 6.39
CA LEU A 289 -14.39 10.61 7.79
C LEU A 289 -15.32 9.77 8.68
N SER A 290 -16.41 9.23 8.13
CA SER A 290 -17.34 8.35 8.85
C SER A 290 -16.75 7.01 9.25
N LEU A 291 -15.57 6.67 8.72
CA LEU A 291 -14.87 5.42 9.02
C LEU A 291 -14.22 5.43 10.40
N PHE A 292 -14.03 6.62 10.96
CA PHE A 292 -13.27 6.82 12.18
C PHE A 292 -14.15 7.32 13.29
N LYS A 293 -13.79 6.93 14.51
CA LYS A 293 -14.43 7.50 15.68
C LYS A 293 -14.03 8.97 15.77
N PRO A 294 -14.96 9.87 16.15
CA PRO A 294 -14.63 11.28 16.35
C PRO A 294 -13.43 11.51 17.29
N ASP A 295 -13.24 10.62 18.27
CA ASP A 295 -12.08 10.62 19.17
C ASP A 295 -10.74 10.44 18.46
N GLU A 296 -10.68 9.57 17.45
CA GLU A 296 -9.45 9.26 16.71
C GLU A 296 -9.04 10.45 15.84
N ILE A 297 -10.00 11.06 15.16
CA ILE A 297 -9.76 12.24 14.32
C ILE A 297 -9.41 13.45 15.17
N ALA A 298 -10.08 13.64 16.31
CA ALA A 298 -9.76 14.69 17.25
C ALA A 298 -8.33 14.57 17.78
N LEU A 299 -7.88 13.35 18.09
CA LEU A 299 -6.51 13.08 18.53
C LEU A 299 -5.48 13.39 17.43
N ILE A 300 -5.78 13.07 16.17
CA ILE A 300 -4.90 13.43 15.03
C ILE A 300 -4.77 14.96 14.91
N ILE A 301 -5.88 15.68 14.90
CA ILE A 301 -5.89 17.16 14.81
C ILE A 301 -5.13 17.77 16.00
N TYR A 302 -5.37 17.25 17.21
CA TYR A 302 -4.70 17.67 18.43
C TYR A 302 -3.18 17.49 18.34
N ASN A 303 -2.72 16.33 17.89
CA ASN A 303 -1.29 16.04 17.75
C ASN A 303 -0.62 16.94 16.71
N GLU A 304 -1.29 17.22 15.58
CA GLU A 304 -0.78 18.16 14.59
C GLU A 304 -0.74 19.60 15.12
N ALA A 305 -1.74 20.01 15.90
CA ALA A 305 -1.75 21.32 16.55
C ALA A 305 -0.60 21.46 17.55
N LEU A 306 -0.34 20.44 18.38
CA LEU A 306 0.83 20.41 19.26
C LEU A 306 2.14 20.49 18.47
N ARG A 307 2.26 19.73 17.38
CA ARG A 307 3.45 19.76 16.52
C ARG A 307 3.68 21.13 15.91
N MET A 308 2.63 21.86 15.54
CA MET A 308 2.78 23.23 15.07
C MET A 308 3.27 24.17 16.16
N LEU A 309 2.71 24.06 17.36
CA LEU A 309 3.09 24.91 18.49
C LEU A 309 4.56 24.70 18.89
N THR A 310 5.11 23.50 18.71
CA THR A 310 6.52 23.19 19.01
C THR A 310 7.50 23.70 17.95
N ILE A 311 7.08 23.85 16.69
CA ILE A 311 7.91 24.41 15.60
C ILE A 311 8.09 25.94 15.74
N GLY A 312 7.18 26.61 16.46
CA GLY A 312 7.28 28.04 16.80
C GLY A 312 6.20 28.90 16.14
N GLN A 313 5.71 29.90 16.88
CA GLN A 313 4.52 30.71 16.54
C GLN A 313 4.64 31.57 15.25
N ASN A 314 5.83 31.74 14.67
CA ASN A 314 6.03 32.75 13.63
C ASN A 314 6.14 32.27 12.18
N MET A 315 6.11 30.98 11.84
CA MET A 315 6.19 30.57 10.42
C MET A 315 5.57 29.21 10.11
N ILE A 316 4.26 29.06 10.28
CA ILE A 316 3.55 27.96 9.61
C ILE A 316 2.34 28.53 8.89
N ASN A 317 2.36 28.43 7.56
CA ASN A 317 1.21 28.72 6.73
C ASN A 317 0.05 27.82 7.16
N TYR A 318 -1.16 28.37 7.32
CA TYR A 318 -2.35 27.60 7.65
C TYR A 318 -2.57 26.43 6.67
N SER A 319 -2.25 26.61 5.38
CA SER A 319 -2.31 25.52 4.40
C SER A 319 -1.36 24.36 4.73
N THR A 320 -0.21 24.63 5.35
CA THR A 320 0.71 23.59 5.82
C THR A 320 0.08 22.80 6.97
N PHE A 321 -0.66 23.43 7.87
CA PHE A 321 -1.41 22.73 8.92
C PHE A 321 -2.47 21.80 8.32
N GLU A 322 -3.33 22.34 7.46
CA GLU A 322 -4.41 21.60 6.81
C GLU A 322 -3.88 20.38 6.04
N ASN A 323 -2.80 20.57 5.29
CA ASN A 323 -2.14 19.50 4.55
C ASN A 323 -1.59 18.41 5.48
N ASN A 324 -1.03 18.78 6.62
CA ASN A 324 -0.50 17.80 7.58
C ASN A 324 -1.62 17.04 8.29
N VAL A 325 -2.69 17.71 8.71
CA VAL A 325 -3.89 17.05 9.26
C VAL A 325 -4.46 16.06 8.23
N THR A 326 -4.65 16.51 6.99
CA THR A 326 -5.16 15.68 5.90
C THR A 326 -4.26 14.47 5.66
N ARG A 327 -2.94 14.69 5.61
CA ARG A 327 -1.95 13.61 5.45
C ARG A 327 -2.01 12.61 6.59
N SER A 328 -2.07 13.05 7.84
CA SER A 328 -2.12 12.18 9.01
C SER A 328 -3.42 11.38 9.06
N ILE A 329 -4.55 11.95 8.64
CA ILE A 329 -5.82 11.21 8.46
C ILE A 329 -5.68 10.17 7.34
N ILE A 330 -5.15 10.52 6.18
CA ILE A 330 -4.96 9.58 5.05
C ILE A 330 -4.01 8.44 5.45
N GLN A 331 -2.91 8.73 6.14
CA GLN A 331 -1.98 7.72 6.63
C GLN A 331 -2.65 6.77 7.63
N TYR A 332 -3.51 7.31 8.49
CA TYR A 332 -4.31 6.51 9.42
C TYR A 332 -5.28 5.58 8.68
N VAL A 333 -5.99 6.10 7.65
CA VAL A 333 -6.85 5.30 6.76
C VAL A 333 -6.08 4.17 6.10
N GLN A 334 -4.94 4.50 5.48
CA GLN A 334 -4.09 3.54 4.79
C GLN A 334 -3.61 2.46 5.73
N LYS A 335 -3.16 2.82 6.93
CA LYS A 335 -2.68 1.87 7.93
C LYS A 335 -3.78 0.94 8.42
N TYR A 336 -4.98 1.47 8.69
CA TYR A 336 -6.12 0.64 9.08
C TYR A 336 -6.48 -0.34 7.97
N PHE A 337 -6.65 0.17 6.74
CA PHE A 337 -6.95 -0.64 5.56
C PHE A 337 -5.90 -1.75 5.35
N ILE A 338 -4.62 -1.40 5.42
CA ILE A 338 -3.51 -2.35 5.30
C ILE A 338 -3.57 -3.39 6.40
N LYS A 339 -3.70 -3.00 7.67
CA LYS A 339 -3.74 -3.95 8.79
C LYS A 339 -4.91 -4.93 8.70
N ASP A 340 -6.03 -4.46 8.16
CA ASP A 340 -7.26 -5.22 8.10
C ASP A 340 -7.30 -6.17 6.89
N ILE A 341 -6.73 -5.77 5.74
CA ILE A 341 -6.71 -6.58 4.52
C ILE A 341 -5.46 -7.44 4.43
N LEU A 342 -4.31 -6.87 4.77
CA LEU A 342 -3.04 -7.55 4.75
C LEU A 342 -2.86 -8.17 6.13
N LYS A 343 -2.97 -9.50 6.20
CA LYS A 343 -2.28 -10.29 7.21
C LYS A 343 -0.78 -10.20 6.92
N HIS A 344 -0.21 -9.00 6.99
CA HIS A 344 1.23 -8.91 7.12
C HIS A 344 1.58 -9.53 8.46
N ASP A 345 2.67 -10.30 8.44
CA ASP A 345 3.30 -10.80 9.65
C ASP A 345 3.54 -9.62 10.59
N ASP A 346 2.62 -9.38 11.51
CA ASP A 346 2.83 -8.58 12.72
C ASP A 346 4.08 -9.14 13.46
N GLU A 347 4.52 -10.37 13.13
CA GLU A 347 5.76 -10.98 13.56
C GLU A 347 7.02 -10.16 13.24
N VAL A 348 7.05 -9.30 12.20
CA VAL A 348 8.21 -8.40 12.03
C VAL A 348 8.30 -7.38 13.18
N CYS A 349 7.17 -7.08 13.85
CA CYS A 349 7.13 -6.25 15.05
C CYS A 349 7.09 -7.04 16.37
N PHE A 350 6.75 -8.35 16.37
CA PHE A 350 6.54 -9.14 17.59
C PHE A 350 7.46 -10.36 17.77
N TYR A 351 8.24 -10.78 16.76
CA TYR A 351 9.18 -11.90 16.85
C TYR A 351 10.65 -11.52 17.04
N TYR A 352 10.95 -10.31 17.51
CA TYR A 352 12.33 -9.90 17.82
C TYR A 352 12.43 -9.07 19.09
#